data_AF-A0A0B1T183-F1
#
_entry.id   AF-A0A0B1T183-F1
#
_cell.length_a   1.000
_cell.length_b   1.000
_cell.length_c   1.000
_cell.angle_alpha   90.00
_cell.angle_beta   90.00
_cell.angle_gamma   90.00
#
_symmetry.space_group_name_H-M   'P 1'
#
loop_
_entity.id
_entity.type
_entity.pdbx_description
1 polymer ?
#
loop_
_entity_poly.entity_id
_entity_poly.type
_entity_poly.pdbx_seq_one_letter_code
_entity_poly.pdbx_strand_id
1 'polypeptide(L)' 'MFKRVGGDALGMSTCHEVAVARQCGIKVVGFSLITNICNTDADTAIDVTHTEVLQTAKEAGDRASSFVKELIGHFP' A
#
# COMPACT_ATOMS: atom_id res chain seq x y z
N MET A 1 16.74 -7.21 2.12
CA MET A 1 16.39 -8.29 1.16
C MET A 1 15.44 -7.81 0.07
N PHE A 2 14.23 -7.35 0.40
CA PHE A 2 13.18 -7.01 -0.57
C PHE A 2 13.60 -5.99 -1.65
N LYS A 3 14.32 -4.92 -1.27
CA LYS A 3 14.88 -3.97 -2.25
C LYS A 3 15.80 -4.63 -3.29
N ARG A 4 16.56 -5.67 -2.91
CA ARG A 4 17.47 -6.37 -3.84
C ARG A 4 16.72 -7.24 -4.85
N VAL A 5 15.49 -7.65 -4.54
CA VAL A 5 14.62 -8.40 -5.46
C VAL A 5 13.60 -7.49 -6.17
N GLY A 6 13.78 -6.16 -6.11
CA GLY A 6 12.96 -5.18 -6.81
C GLY A 6 11.63 -4.83 -6.11
N GLY A 7 11.49 -5.10 -4.81
CA GLY A 7 10.33 -4.64 -4.05
C GLY A 7 10.42 -3.16 -3.71
N ASP A 8 9.45 -2.37 -4.16
CA ASP A 8 9.35 -0.93 -3.89
C ASP A 8 8.51 -0.60 -2.64
N ALA A 9 7.56 -1.47 -2.29
CA ALA A 9 6.71 -1.36 -1.10
C ALA A 9 6.43 -2.73 -0.50
N LEU A 10 6.12 -2.77 0.79
CA LEU A 10 5.84 -3.99 1.55
C LEU A 10 4.53 -3.84 2.32
N GLY A 11 3.76 -4.93 2.35
CA GLY A 11 2.49 -5.00 3.04
C GLY A 11 2.14 -6.44 3.40
N MET A 12 1.08 -6.62 4.18
CA MET A 12 0.65 -7.92 4.72
C MET A 12 -0.71 -8.38 4.14
N SER A 13 -1.18 -7.75 3.06
CA SER A 13 -2.48 -8.01 2.45
C SER A 13 -2.42 -7.91 0.91
N THR A 14 -3.58 -7.85 0.25
CA THR A 14 -3.77 -7.52 -1.17
C THR A 14 -3.41 -8.63 -2.16
N CYS A 15 -2.27 -9.31 -2.04
CA CYS A 15 -1.82 -10.24 -3.08
C CYS A 15 -2.78 -11.44 -3.26
N HIS A 16 -3.40 -11.91 -2.17
CA HIS A 16 -4.31 -13.04 -2.18
C HIS A 16 -5.62 -12.70 -2.89
N GLU A 17 -6.16 -11.51 -2.63
CA GLU A 17 -7.37 -11.00 -3.26
C GLU A 17 -7.17 -10.82 -4.77
N VAL A 18 -6.02 -10.25 -5.19
CA VAL A 18 -5.69 -10.08 -6.61
C VAL A 18 -5.53 -11.42 -7.32
N ALA A 19 -4.90 -12.40 -6.68
CA ALA A 19 -4.73 -13.74 -7.27
C ALA A 19 -6.08 -14.41 -7.56
N VAL A 20 -7.01 -14.36 -6.60
CA VAL A 20 -8.36 -14.93 -6.77
C VAL A 20 -9.18 -14.14 -7.80
N ALA A 21 -9.16 -12.81 -7.75
CA ALA A 21 -9.86 -11.96 -8.71
C ALA A 21 -9.39 -12.23 -10.16
N ARG A 22 -8.07 -12.38 -10.36
CA ARG A 22 -7.49 -12.74 -11.65
C ARG A 22 -7.95 -14.11 -12.13
N GLN A 23 -8.01 -15.11 -11.25
CA GLN A 23 -8.53 -16.44 -11.60
C GLN A 23 -9.98 -16.39 -12.10
N CYS A 24 -10.78 -15.46 -11.56
CA CYS A 24 -12.16 -15.23 -11.97
C CYS A 24 -12.31 -14.29 -13.18
N GLY A 25 -11.23 -13.83 -13.80
CA GLY A 25 -11.27 -12.91 -14.93
C GLY A 25 -11.65 -11.46 -14.57
N ILE A 26 -11.58 -11.09 -13.29
CA ILE A 26 -11.88 -9.73 -12.81
C ILE A 26 -10.66 -8.82 -13.02
N LYS A 27 -10.88 -7.66 -13.64
CA LYS A 27 -9.85 -6.62 -13.77
C LYS A 27 -9.65 -5.93 -12.42
N VAL A 28 -8.40 -5.76 -12.01
CA VAL A 28 -8.05 -5.17 -10.71
C VAL A 28 -7.10 -3.99 -10.93
N VAL A 29 -7.37 -2.89 -10.23
CA VAL A 29 -6.39 -1.83 -9.96
C VAL A 29 -6.02 -1.90 -8.48
N GLY A 30 -4.75 -1.64 -8.14
CA GLY A 30 -4.28 -1.57 -6.77
C GLY A 30 -3.36 -0.37 -6.57
N PHE A 31 -3.44 0.24 -5.40
CA PHE A 31 -2.51 1.27 -4.95
C PHE A 31 -2.21 1.05 -3.47
N SER A 32 -1.06 1.55 -3.02
CA SER A 32 -0.67 1.49 -1.61
C SER A 32 -0.45 2.89 -1.08
N LEU A 33 -1.03 3.19 0.08
CA LEU A 33 -0.63 4.36 0.86
C LEU A 33 0.65 4.00 1.61
N ILE A 34 1.74 4.70 1.32
CA ILE A 34 3.01 4.52 2.02
C ILE A 34 2.91 5.25 3.36
N THR A 35 2.78 4.48 4.45
CA THR A 35 2.60 5.01 5.81
C THR A 35 3.90 5.21 6.56
N ASN A 36 5.00 4.59 6.10
CA ASN A 36 6.32 4.72 6.71
C ASN A 36 7.40 4.35 5.70
N ILE A 37 8.64 4.76 5.99
CA ILE A 37 9.82 4.34 5.25
C ILE A 37 10.44 3.15 5.98
N CYS A 38 10.69 2.06 5.28
CA CYS A 38 11.38 0.90 5.85
C CYS A 38 12.80 1.30 6.26
N ASN A 39 13.14 1.12 7.54
CA ASN A 39 14.53 1.27 7.94
C ASN A 39 15.36 0.12 7.34
N THR A 40 16.46 0.48 6.69
CA THR A 40 17.38 -0.47 6.05
C THR A 40 18.64 -0.74 6.86
N ASP A 41 18.82 -0.01 7.96
CA ASP A 41 19.95 -0.14 8.87
C ASP A 41 19.47 -0.79 10.18
N ALA A 42 20.13 -1.89 10.55
CA ALA A 42 19.76 -2.70 11.70
C ALA A 42 20.22 -2.05 13.02
N ASP A 43 21.27 -1.23 12.98
CA ASP A 43 21.87 -0.61 14.17
C ASP A 43 21.16 0.69 14.58
N THR A 44 20.34 1.24 13.67
CA THR A 44 19.55 2.45 13.89
C THR A 44 18.04 2.19 13.78
N ALA A 45 17.63 0.93 13.95
CA ALA A 45 16.25 0.50 13.80
C ALA A 45 15.28 1.44 14.56
N ILE A 46 14.38 2.07 13.81
CA ILE A 46 13.28 2.86 14.38
C ILE A 46 12.12 1.88 14.51
N ASP A 47 11.55 1.79 15.69
CA ASP A 47 10.33 0.99 15.89
C ASP A 47 9.20 1.60 15.04
N VAL A 48 8.70 0.81 14.10
CA VAL A 48 7.52 1.18 13.32
C VAL A 48 6.30 0.68 14.09
N THR A 49 5.47 1.62 14.55
CA THR A 49 4.29 1.27 15.35
C THR A 49 3.01 1.30 14.52
N HIS A 50 2.02 0.49 14.92
CA HIS A 50 0.70 0.53 14.27
C HIS A 50 0.01 1.90 14.48
N THR A 51 0.29 2.57 15.60
CA THR A 51 -0.25 3.91 15.89
C THR A 51 0.21 4.95 14.87
N GLU A 52 1.48 4.96 14.50
CA GLU A 52 2.01 5.86 13.46
C GLU A 52 1.39 5.57 12.10
N VAL A 53 1.25 4.29 11.76
CA VAL A 53 0.58 3.86 10.53
C VAL A 53 -0.85 4.40 10.46
N LEU A 54 -1.62 4.28 11.54
CA LEU A 54 -2.99 4.79 11.63
C LEU A 54 -3.05 6.32 11.55
N GLN A 55 -2.09 7.00 12.16
CA GLN A 55 -2.00 8.46 12.12
C GLN A 55 -1.76 8.96 10.69
N THR A 56 -0.77 8.39 9.99
CA THR A 56 -0.50 8.74 8.58
C THR A 56 -1.68 8.38 7.67
N ALA A 57 -2.35 7.25 7.92
CA ALA A 57 -3.55 6.87 7.18
C ALA A 57 -4.68 7.89 7.37
N LYS A 58 -4.88 8.39 8.59
CA LYS A 58 -5.88 9.41 8.90
C LYS A 58 -5.56 10.73 8.20
N GLU A 59 -4.31 11.18 8.25
CA GLU A 59 -3.86 12.44 7.61
C GLU A 59 -4.00 12.39 6.09
N ALA A 60 -3.75 11.24 5.46
CA ALA A 60 -3.88 11.06 4.02
C ALA A 60 -5.28 10.66 3.55
N GLY A 61 -6.22 10.40 4.48
CA GLY A 61 -7.52 9.79 4.19
C GLY A 61 -8.36 10.56 3.17
N ASP A 62 -8.46 11.88 3.34
CA ASP A 62 -9.22 12.74 2.43
C ASP A 62 -8.61 12.74 1.03
N ARG A 63 -7.28 12.89 0.94
CA ARG A 63 -6.55 12.86 -0.34
C ARG A 63 -6.69 11.52 -1.05
N ALA A 64 -6.56 10.41 -0.32
CA ALA A 64 -6.72 9.07 -0.86
C ALA A 64 -8.16 8.84 -1.37
N SER A 65 -9.16 9.32 -0.62
CA SER A 65 -10.57 9.21 -1.00
C SER A 65 -10.87 10.01 -2.27
N SER A 66 -10.35 11.24 -2.37
CA SER A 66 -10.47 12.05 -3.59
C SER A 66 -9.81 11.38 -4.80
N PHE A 67 -8.62 10.82 -4.62
CA PHE A 67 -7.91 10.08 -5.66
C PHE A 67 -8.72 8.87 -6.16
N VAL A 68 -9.28 8.07 -5.26
CA VAL A 68 -10.12 6.91 -5.64
C VAL A 68 -11.38 7.37 -6.37
N LYS A 69 -12.03 8.44 -5.90
CA LYS A 69 -13.21 9.02 -6.56
C LYS A 69 -12.91 9.44 -8.00
N GLU A 70 -11.78 10.12 -8.21
CA GLU A 70 -11.33 10.52 -9.54
C GLU A 70 -10.99 9.32 -10.42
N LEU A 71 -10.26 8.33 -9.86
CA LEU A 71 -9.86 7.12 -10.57
C LEU A 71 -11.06 6.35 -11.11
N ILE A 72 -12.10 6.18 -10.30
CA ILE A 72 -13.35 5.50 -10.71
C ILE A 72 -14.01 6.24 -11.88
N GLY A 73 -13.96 7.57 -11.90
CA GLY A 73 -14.51 8.38 -13.00
C GLY A 73 -13.81 8.18 -14.35
N HIS A 74 -12.62 7.58 -14.36
CA HIS A 74 -11.86 7.27 -15.58
C HIS A 74 -12.02 5.82 -16.05
N PHE A 75 -12.82 5.01 -15.35
CA PHE A 75 -13.05 3.64 -15.76
C PHE A 75 -14.05 3.57 -16.93
N PRO A 76 -13.82 2.68 -17.91
CA PRO A 76 -14.70 2.51 -19.06
C PRO A 76 -16.04 1.87 -18.69
#